data_AF-A0ABD0TSP8-F1
#
_entry.id   AF-A0ABD0TSP8-F1
#
_cell.length_a   1.000
_cell.length_b   1.000
_cell.length_c   1.000
_cell.angle_alpha   90.00
_cell.angle_beta   90.00
_cell.angle_gamma   90.00
#
_symmetry.space_group_name_H-M   'P 1'
#
loop_
_entity.id
_entity.type
_entity.pdbx_description
1 polymer ?
#
loop_
_entity_poly.entity_id
_entity_poly.type
_entity_poly.pdbx_seq_one_letter_code
_entity_poly.pdbx_strand_id
1 'polypeptide(L)'
;MGDEEAATLDGQFFEYAKFLDNKRDGTTITLYRSDFWMRQAKILEDRKLTMTETGILFNKFSKTELNFDEWLEFLSDLCLLKDLDEEKTKETLTNCGLPGMVPVVVPQYRDFFLTYKPKEKMAF
;
A
#
# COMPACT_ATOMS: atom_id res chain seq x y z
N MET A 1 12.23 -30.51 -3.85
CA MET A 1 11.05 -30.35 -2.99
C MET A 1 11.45 -29.29 -1.99
N GLY A 2 11.37 -28.03 -2.42
CA GLY A 2 11.70 -26.90 -1.55
C GLY A 2 10.41 -26.56 -0.83
N ASP A 3 10.41 -26.68 0.49
CA ASP A 3 9.37 -26.12 1.33
C ASP A 3 9.26 -24.63 0.99
N GLU A 4 8.26 -24.27 0.18
CA GLU A 4 7.82 -22.89 0.03
C GLU A 4 7.26 -22.50 1.40
N GLU A 5 8.11 -21.94 2.23
CA GLU A 5 7.73 -21.38 3.52
C GLU A 5 6.57 -20.42 3.24
N ALA A 6 5.39 -20.75 3.77
CA ALA A 6 4.19 -20.00 3.52
C ALA A 6 4.48 -18.53 3.85
N ALA A 7 4.27 -17.64 2.89
CA ALA A 7 4.49 -16.21 3.11
C ALA A 7 3.70 -15.82 4.36
N THR A 8 4.37 -15.16 5.31
CA THR A 8 3.72 -14.62 6.51
C THR A 8 3.52 -13.13 6.34
N LEU A 9 2.53 -12.58 7.05
CA LEU A 9 2.23 -11.15 6.97
C LEU A 9 3.40 -10.31 7.51
N ASP A 10 4.09 -10.77 8.55
CA ASP A 10 5.29 -10.13 9.10
C ASP A 10 6.47 -10.20 8.14
N GLY A 11 6.64 -11.33 7.44
CA GLY A 11 7.65 -11.50 6.40
C GLY A 11 7.42 -10.55 5.23
N GLN A 12 6.16 -10.42 4.77
CA GLN A 12 5.81 -9.41 3.76
C GLN A 12 6.07 -8.00 4.29
N PHE A 13 5.65 -7.67 5.52
CA PHE A 13 5.91 -6.37 6.12
C PHE A 13 7.40 -6.02 6.07
N PHE A 14 8.29 -6.95 6.44
CA PHE A 14 9.74 -6.75 6.39
C PHE A 14 10.24 -6.43 4.97
N GLU A 15 9.80 -7.20 3.98
CA GLU A 15 10.19 -7.00 2.57
C GLU A 15 9.69 -5.65 2.03
N TYR A 16 8.43 -5.30 2.30
CA TYR A 16 7.87 -4.00 1.90
C TYR A 16 8.48 -2.83 2.68
N ALA A 17 8.87 -3.01 3.94
CA ALA A 17 9.56 -2.00 4.73
C ALA A 17 10.95 -1.66 4.15
N LYS A 18 11.64 -2.65 3.56
CA LYS A 18 12.94 -2.46 2.91
C LYS A 18 12.85 -2.06 1.45
N PHE A 19 11.65 -2.04 0.89
CA PHE A 19 11.43 -1.72 -0.51
C PHE A 19 12.07 -0.38 -0.89
N LEU A 20 12.84 -0.41 -1.98
CA LEU A 20 13.61 0.70 -2.56
C LEU A 20 14.66 1.32 -1.64
N ASP A 21 14.99 0.69 -0.51
CA ASP A 21 16.04 1.15 0.40
C ASP A 21 16.71 0.00 1.16
N ASN A 22 17.81 -0.49 0.58
CA ASN A 22 18.61 -1.60 1.12
C ASN A 22 19.32 -1.26 2.45
N LYS A 23 19.27 -0.01 2.93
CA LYS A 23 19.88 0.40 4.20
C LYS A 23 18.94 0.25 5.38
N ARG A 24 17.63 0.08 5.14
CA ARG A 24 16.65 -0.09 6.22
C ARG A 24 16.72 -1.51 6.77
N ASP A 25 16.56 -1.61 8.07
CA ASP A 25 16.53 -2.86 8.84
C ASP A 25 15.20 -3.62 8.68
N GLY A 26 14.14 -2.98 8.18
CA GLY A 26 12.85 -3.61 7.90
C GLY A 26 11.90 -3.70 9.09
N THR A 27 12.25 -3.11 10.24
CA THR A 27 11.40 -3.14 11.44
C THR A 27 10.26 -2.12 11.42
N THR A 28 10.35 -1.09 10.57
CA THR A 28 9.34 -0.04 10.43
C THR A 28 8.96 0.25 8.98
N ILE A 29 7.69 0.59 8.76
CA ILE A 29 7.16 0.96 7.44
C ILE A 29 6.70 2.41 7.42
N THR A 30 7.03 3.11 6.33
CA THR A 30 6.49 4.44 6.01
C THR A 30 5.13 4.31 5.34
N LEU A 31 4.26 5.33 5.45
CA LEU A 31 2.97 5.38 4.74
C LEU A 31 3.10 5.06 3.25
N TYR A 32 4.10 5.64 2.57
CA TYR A 32 4.33 5.39 1.14
C TYR A 32 4.50 3.90 0.80
N ARG A 33 5.28 3.16 1.60
CA ARG A 33 5.53 1.73 1.40
C ARG A 33 4.30 0.89 1.74
N SER A 34 3.56 1.27 2.79
CA SER A 34 2.28 0.65 3.12
C SER A 34 1.26 0.84 2.01
N ASP A 35 1.12 2.06 1.47
CA ASP A 35 0.22 2.34 0.36
C ASP A 35 0.66 1.61 -0.92
N PHE A 36 1.97 1.49 -1.17
CA PHE A 36 2.48 0.70 -2.28
C PHE A 36 2.06 -0.77 -2.16
N TRP A 37 2.22 -1.35 -0.96
CA TRP A 37 1.80 -2.72 -0.68
C TRP A 37 0.30 -2.91 -0.88
N MET A 38 -0.52 -2.02 -0.33
CA MET A 38 -1.98 -2.06 -0.49
C MET A 38 -2.43 -1.88 -1.95
N ARG A 39 -1.67 -1.14 -2.77
CA ARG A 39 -1.91 -1.06 -4.22
C ARG A 39 -1.54 -2.34 -4.93
N GLN A 40 -0.40 -2.95 -4.59
CA GLN A 40 0.00 -4.24 -5.17
C GLN A 40 -1.02 -5.34 -4.83
N ALA A 41 -1.56 -5.33 -3.61
CA ALA A 41 -2.65 -6.19 -3.16
C ALA A 41 -4.03 -5.80 -3.73
N LYS A 42 -4.12 -4.77 -4.57
CA LYS A 42 -5.37 -4.25 -5.19
C LYS A 42 -6.44 -3.79 -4.18
N ILE A 43 -6.04 -3.45 -2.95
CA ILE A 43 -6.93 -2.90 -1.91
C ILE A 43 -7.23 -1.42 -2.20
N LEU A 44 -6.23 -0.68 -2.70
CA LEU A 44 -6.31 0.76 -3.00
C LEU A 44 -6.78 1.10 -4.45
N GLU A 45 -7.19 0.12 -5.26
CA GLU A 45 -7.41 0.31 -6.71
C GLU A 45 -8.83 0.79 -7.08
N ASP A 46 -9.87 0.42 -6.32
CA ASP A 46 -11.29 0.57 -6.72
C ASP A 46 -12.03 1.74 -6.03
N ARG A 47 -11.33 2.79 -5.58
CA ARG A 47 -11.86 3.94 -4.80
C ARG A 47 -12.60 3.60 -3.50
N LYS A 48 -12.82 2.32 -3.18
CA LYS A 48 -13.32 1.84 -1.89
C LYS A 48 -12.45 2.37 -0.77
N LEU A 49 -11.15 2.47 -1.03
CA LEU A 49 -10.17 3.03 -0.14
C LEU A 49 -9.35 4.10 -0.86
N THR A 50 -9.12 5.24 -0.21
CA THR A 50 -8.38 6.37 -0.77
C THR A 50 -7.09 6.63 -0.01
N MET A 51 -6.09 7.22 -0.68
CA MET A 51 -4.84 7.65 -0.01
C MET A 51 -5.08 8.71 1.07
N THR A 52 -6.19 9.44 0.98
CA THR A 52 -6.58 10.41 2.01
C THR A 52 -6.92 9.69 3.31
N GLU A 53 -7.64 8.56 3.22
CA GLU A 53 -8.04 7.78 4.39
C GLU A 53 -6.84 7.06 5.01
N THR A 54 -5.98 6.45 4.20
CA THR A 54 -4.73 5.88 4.71
C THR A 54 -3.87 6.95 5.38
N GLY A 55 -3.74 8.13 4.77
CA GLY A 55 -3.03 9.26 5.34
C GLY A 55 -3.60 9.75 6.67
N ILE A 56 -4.92 9.90 6.79
CA ILE A 56 -5.57 10.33 8.04
C ILE A 56 -5.34 9.28 9.15
N LEU A 57 -5.56 7.99 8.85
CA LEU A 57 -5.42 6.92 9.83
C LEU A 57 -3.95 6.76 10.27
N PHE A 58 -3.01 6.80 9.33
CA PHE A 58 -1.59 6.71 9.63
C PHE A 58 -1.12 7.90 10.48
N ASN A 59 -1.64 9.10 10.21
CA ASN A 59 -1.28 10.29 10.97
C ASN A 59 -1.81 10.28 12.42
N LYS A 60 -2.78 9.42 12.78
CA LYS A 60 -3.23 9.26 14.19
C LYS A 60 -2.08 8.89 15.12
N PHE A 61 -1.12 8.11 14.64
CA PHE A 61 0.06 7.70 15.41
C PHE A 61 1.06 8.83 15.62
N SER A 62 0.92 9.96 14.90
CA SER A 62 1.84 11.11 14.95
C SER A 62 3.30 10.73 14.68
N LYS A 63 3.51 9.73 13.81
CA LYS A 63 4.82 9.17 13.45
C LYS A 63 5.01 9.17 11.94
N THR A 64 6.26 9.26 11.51
CA THR A 64 6.64 9.12 10.09
C THR A 64 6.71 7.66 9.65
N GLU A 65 6.92 6.74 10.59
CA GLU A 65 7.07 5.31 10.38
C GLU A 65 6.41 4.54 11.53
N LEU A 66 5.81 3.39 11.21
CA LEU A 66 5.16 2.51 12.19
C LEU A 66 5.90 1.19 12.27
N ASN A 67 5.99 0.61 13.46
CA ASN A 67 6.42 -0.78 13.61
C ASN A 67 5.29 -1.76 13.19
N PHE A 68 5.55 -3.06 13.26
CA PHE A 68 4.58 -4.07 12.82
C PHE A 68 3.27 -4.06 13.63
N ASP A 69 3.35 -3.98 14.97
CA ASP A 69 2.17 -3.96 15.84
C ASP A 69 1.31 -2.70 15.60
N GLU A 70 1.94 -1.54 15.49
CA GLU A 70 1.28 -0.27 15.17
C GLU A 70 0.65 -0.29 13.78
N TRP A 71 1.32 -0.92 12.83
CA TRP A 71 0.80 -1.09 11.49
C TRP A 71 -0.40 -2.05 11.44
N LEU A 72 -0.43 -3.09 12.28
CA LEU A 72 -1.60 -3.97 12.43
C LEU A 72 -2.79 -3.21 13.03
N GLU A 73 -2.56 -2.36 14.03
CA GLU A 73 -3.60 -1.47 14.56
C GLU A 73 -4.14 -0.53 13.47
N PHE A 74 -3.24 0.09 12.69
CA PHE A 74 -3.61 0.89 11.53
C PHE A 74 -4.45 0.12 10.51
N LEU A 75 -4.08 -1.13 10.20
CA LEU A 75 -4.80 -1.98 9.25
C LEU A 75 -6.20 -2.34 9.77
N SER A 76 -6.35 -2.65 11.06
CA SER A 76 -7.64 -2.97 11.67
C SER A 76 -8.56 -1.74 11.66
N ASP A 77 -8.05 -0.57 12.05
CA ASP A 77 -8.77 0.71 11.98
C ASP A 77 -9.29 1.01 10.56
N LEU A 78 -8.44 0.70 9.57
CA LEU A 78 -8.74 0.88 8.15
C LEU A 78 -9.82 -0.09 7.67
N CYS A 79 -9.77 -1.35 8.11
CA CYS A 79 -10.80 -2.33 7.82
C CYS A 79 -12.15 -1.94 8.44
N LEU A 80 -12.14 -1.48 9.69
CA LEU A 80 -13.33 -1.00 10.40
C LEU A 80 -13.96 0.22 9.71
N LEU A 81 -13.16 1.19 9.28
CA LEU A 81 -13.65 2.40 8.61
C LEU A 81 -14.35 2.08 7.28
N LYS A 82 -13.90 1.04 6.59
CA LYS A 82 -14.34 0.68 5.24
C LYS A 82 -15.21 -0.56 5.14
N ASP A 83 -15.58 -1.13 6.29
CA ASP A 83 -16.34 -2.38 6.37
C ASP A 83 -15.65 -3.49 5.53
N LEU A 84 -14.32 -3.55 5.62
CA LEU A 84 -13.52 -4.58 4.98
C LEU A 84 -13.31 -5.74 5.95
N ASP A 85 -13.27 -6.93 5.38
CA ASP A 85 -12.97 -8.16 6.10
C ASP A 85 -11.47 -8.21 6.42
N GLU A 86 -11.14 -8.11 7.70
CA GLU A 86 -9.74 -8.01 8.17
C GLU A 86 -8.94 -9.26 7.82
N GLU A 87 -9.52 -10.45 7.95
CA GLU A 87 -8.85 -11.72 7.64
C GLU A 87 -8.54 -11.81 6.14
N LYS A 88 -9.53 -11.53 5.28
CA LYS A 88 -9.30 -11.49 3.83
C LYS A 88 -8.30 -10.43 3.41
N THR A 89 -8.31 -9.28 4.08
CA THR A 89 -7.37 -8.19 3.78
C THR A 89 -5.93 -8.63 4.10
N LYS A 90 -5.71 -9.23 5.27
CA LYS A 90 -4.41 -9.81 5.65
C LYS A 90 -3.98 -10.94 4.72
N GLU A 91 -4.90 -11.82 4.34
CA GLU A 91 -4.63 -12.90 3.37
C GLU A 91 -4.21 -12.33 2.00
N THR A 92 -4.90 -11.30 1.52
CA THR A 92 -4.59 -10.66 0.24
C THR A 92 -3.22 -9.96 0.29
N LEU A 93 -2.91 -9.28 1.39
CA LEU A 93 -1.60 -8.66 1.63
C LEU A 93 -0.47 -9.68 1.71
N THR A 94 -0.75 -10.85 2.28
CA THR A 94 0.22 -11.95 2.39
C THR A 94 0.51 -12.59 1.02
N ASN A 95 -0.53 -12.75 0.20
CA ASN A 95 -0.46 -13.44 -1.09
C ASN A 95 -0.20 -12.53 -2.30
N CYS A 96 -0.01 -11.22 -2.13
CA CYS A 96 0.24 -10.30 -3.25
C CYS A 96 1.66 -10.37 -3.83
N GLY A 97 2.51 -11.23 -3.27
CA GLY A 97 3.91 -11.43 -3.68
C GLY A 97 4.85 -10.31 -3.21
N LEU A 98 6.14 -10.51 -3.50
CA LEU A 98 7.22 -9.59 -3.12
C LEU A 98 7.05 -8.21 -3.79
N PRO A 99 7.55 -7.14 -3.16
CA PRO A 99 7.40 -5.80 -3.70
C PRO A 99 8.03 -5.68 -5.10
N GLY A 100 7.27 -5.13 -6.05
CA GLY A 100 7.76 -4.86 -7.42
C GLY A 100 7.63 -6.03 -8.40
N MET A 101 7.05 -7.17 -7.99
CA MET A 101 6.74 -8.27 -8.91
C MET A 101 5.58 -7.96 -9.87
N VAL A 102 4.66 -7.10 -9.45
CA VAL A 102 3.50 -6.66 -10.24
C VAL A 102 3.62 -5.17 -10.52
N PRO A 103 3.31 -4.68 -11.74
CA PRO A 103 3.31 -3.25 -12.01
C PRO A 103 2.25 -2.55 -11.15
N VAL A 104 2.71 -1.75 -10.20
CA VAL A 104 1.85 -0.89 -9.38
C VAL A 104 1.76 0.49 -10.03
N VAL A 105 0.54 0.90 -10.40
CA VAL A 105 0.29 2.26 -10.88
C VAL A 105 0.27 3.21 -9.68
N VAL A 106 1.40 3.84 -9.41
CA VAL A 106 1.48 4.96 -8.47
C VAL A 106 1.11 6.23 -9.25
N PRO A 107 -0.02 6.89 -8.93
CA PRO A 107 -0.44 8.06 -9.69
C PRO A 107 0.61 9.17 -9.58
N GLN A 108 1.24 9.53 -10.71
CA GLN A 108 2.17 10.65 -10.73
C GLN A 108 1.41 11.94 -11.00
N TYR A 109 1.83 13.03 -10.34
CA TYR A 109 1.24 14.35 -10.54
C TYR A 109 1.21 14.73 -12.03
N ARG A 110 2.22 14.32 -12.81
CA ARG A 110 2.30 14.57 -14.26
C ARG A 110 1.17 13.92 -15.08
N ASP A 111 0.67 12.75 -14.71
CA ASP A 111 -0.37 12.05 -15.48
C ASP A 111 -1.73 12.76 -15.43
N PHE A 112 -2.03 13.45 -14.33
CA PHE A 112 -3.28 14.22 -14.20
C PHE A 112 -3.30 15.51 -15.03
N PHE A 113 -2.14 16.14 -15.27
CA PHE A 113 -2.08 17.38 -16.06
C PHE A 113 -1.90 17.12 -17.57
N LEU A 114 -1.31 15.98 -17.96
CA LEU A 114 -1.16 15.61 -19.38
C LEU A 114 -2.45 15.08 -20.01
N THR A 115 -3.42 14.64 -19.20
CA THR A 115 -4.75 14.21 -19.66
C THR A 115 -5.72 15.38 -19.85
N TYR A 116 -5.38 16.58 -19.37
CA TYR A 116 -6.11 17.80 -19.72
C TYR A 116 -5.79 18.20 -21.17
N LYS A 117 -6.59 17.71 -22.12
CA LYS A 117 -6.66 18.29 -23.46
C LYS A 117 -7.57 19.53 -23.39
N PRO A 118 -7.06 20.77 -23.49
CA PRO A 118 -7.93 21.94 -23.62
C PRO A 118 -8.85 21.73 -24.83
N LYS A 119 -10.13 22.09 -24.69
CA LYS A 119 -11.18 21.89 -25.70
C LYS A 119 -10.90 22.54 -27.07
N GLU A 120 -9.82 23.30 -27.22
CA GLU A 120 -9.51 24.09 -28.41
C GLU A 120 -8.63 23.39 -29.47
N LYS A 121 -8.25 22.11 -29.29
CA LYS A 121 -7.58 21.33 -30.36
C LYS A 121 -8.46 20.25 -31.01
N MET A 122 -9.76 20.52 -31.13
CA MET A 122 -10.64 19.88 -32.13
C MET A 122 -11.06 20.93 -33.16
N ALA A 123 -10.10 21.45 -33.90
CA ALA A 123 -10.34 22.18 -35.13
C ALA A 123 -9.17 21.91 -36.07
N PHE A 124 -9.51 21.70 -37.35
CA PHE A 124 -8.72 21.26 -38.50
C PHE A 124 -8.60 19.74 -38.65
#